data_AF-S8CUS0-F1
#
_entry.id   AF-S8CUS0-F1
#
_cell.length_a   1.000
_cell.length_b   1.000
_cell.length_c   1.000
_cell.angle_alpha   90.00
_cell.angle_beta   90.00
_cell.angle_gamma   90.00
#
_symmetry.space_group_name_H-M   'P 1'
#
loop_
_entity.id
_entity.type
_entity.pdbx_description
1 polymer ?
#
loop_
_entity_poly.entity_id
_entity_poly.type
_entity_poly.pdbx_seq_one_letter_code
_entity_poly.pdbx_strand_id
1 'polypeptide(L)'
;DRISSLPGQPPVNFRQYSGYVTVDEKRQRSYFYYFVEAETQPDSKPLVVWLNGGPGCSSIGAGAFSEHGPFHPNNNILVKNNYSWNKAANILYLESPAGVGFSYSSNSSFYQYVDDEMTARDNFYFLKNWLKKF
;
A
#
# COMPACT_ATOMS: atom_id res chain seq x y z
N ASP A 1 -3.55 11.85 5.22
CA ASP A 1 -3.32 10.99 4.04
C ASP A 1 -4.59 10.63 3.27
N ARG A 2 -5.77 11.18 3.63
CA ARG A 2 -7.02 10.83 2.96
C ARG A 2 -7.01 11.28 1.50
N ILE A 3 -7.35 10.36 0.59
CA ILE A 3 -7.58 10.65 -0.82
C ILE A 3 -9.05 11.09 -0.99
N SER A 4 -9.28 12.24 -1.62
CA SER A 4 -10.63 12.72 -1.96
C SER A 4 -11.21 11.96 -3.15
N SER A 5 -10.47 11.89 -4.25
CA SER A 5 -10.72 10.99 -5.38
C SER A 5 -9.42 10.76 -6.17
N LEU A 6 -9.37 9.67 -6.93
CA LEU A 6 -8.35 9.43 -7.95
C LEU A 6 -8.84 9.95 -9.32
N PRO A 7 -7.93 10.35 -10.22
CA PRO A 7 -8.30 10.67 -11.61
C PRO A 7 -9.03 9.50 -12.28
N GLY A 8 -10.16 9.78 -12.93
CA GLY A 8 -10.96 8.75 -13.62
C GLY A 8 -11.66 7.75 -12.70
N GLN A 9 -11.69 7.98 -11.38
CA GLN A 9 -12.35 7.09 -10.41
C GLN A 9 -13.89 7.20 -10.45
N PRO A 10 -14.62 6.07 -10.44
CA PRO A 10 -16.06 6.10 -10.26
C PRO A 10 -16.41 6.50 -8.80
N PRO A 11 -17.66 6.95 -8.56
CA PRO A 11 -18.14 7.19 -7.19
C PRO A 11 -18.02 5.94 -6.32
N VAL A 12 -17.52 6.11 -5.10
CA VAL A 12 -17.40 5.04 -4.09
C VAL A 12 -17.83 5.55 -2.72
N ASN A 13 -18.18 4.63 -1.84
CA ASN A 13 -18.67 4.90 -0.49
C ASN A 13 -17.66 4.49 0.63
N PHE A 14 -16.46 4.02 0.27
CA PHE A 14 -15.39 3.72 1.22
C PHE A 14 -14.33 4.83 1.24
N ARG A 15 -13.60 4.95 2.35
CA ARG A 15 -12.47 5.86 2.46
C ARG A 15 -11.19 5.17 1.98
N GLN A 16 -10.29 5.97 1.43
CA GLN A 16 -9.00 5.52 0.95
C GLN A 16 -7.93 6.54 1.32
N TYR A 17 -6.72 6.04 1.54
CA TYR A 17 -5.60 6.80 2.05
C TYR A 17 -4.32 6.36 1.35
N SER A 18 -3.41 7.29 1.11
CA SER A 18 -2.06 6.95 0.70
C SER A 18 -1.06 7.95 1.24
N GLY A 19 0.17 7.48 1.41
CA GLY A 19 1.24 8.32 1.91
C GLY A 19 2.45 7.51 2.30
N TYR A 20 3.34 8.16 3.02
CA TYR A 20 4.61 7.59 3.44
C TYR A 20 4.64 7.36 4.94
N VAL A 21 5.31 6.29 5.34
CA VAL A 21 5.70 6.02 6.72
C VAL A 21 7.20 5.75 6.76
N THR A 22 7.92 6.53 7.57
CA THR A 22 9.36 6.36 7.76
C THR A 22 9.64 5.09 8.58
N VAL A 23 10.52 4.24 8.07
CA VAL A 23 10.93 2.97 8.71
C VAL A 23 12.33 3.05 9.32
N ASP A 24 13.17 3.98 8.83
CA ASP A 24 14.49 4.29 9.39
C ASP A 24 14.79 5.77 9.19
N GLU A 25 14.71 6.56 10.26
CA GLU A 25 14.98 8.00 10.23
C GLU A 25 16.45 8.30 9.91
N LYS A 26 17.39 7.49 10.44
CA LYS A 26 18.83 7.73 10.29
C LYS A 26 19.27 7.54 8.84
N ARG A 27 18.69 6.55 8.17
CA ARG A 27 19.00 6.24 6.75
C ARG A 27 17.95 6.79 5.79
N GLN A 28 16.99 7.58 6.29
CA GLN A 28 15.90 8.22 5.55
C GLN A 28 15.19 7.25 4.60
N ARG A 29 14.72 6.12 5.13
CA ARG A 29 13.90 5.15 4.40
C ARG A 29 12.44 5.32 4.72
N SER A 30 11.62 5.39 3.67
CA SER A 30 10.18 5.61 3.78
C SER A 30 9.44 4.65 2.85
N TYR A 31 8.45 3.96 3.38
CA TYR A 31 7.60 3.08 2.58
C TYR A 31 6.29 3.79 2.24
N PHE A 32 5.89 3.66 0.98
CA PHE A 32 4.62 4.13 0.48
C PHE A 32 3.55 3.05 0.65
N TYR A 33 2.34 3.49 1.00
CA TYR A 33 1.19 2.60 1.16
C TYR A 33 -0.03 3.16 0.45
N TYR A 34 -0.92 2.25 0.07
CA TYR A 34 -2.29 2.54 -0.30
C TYR A 34 -3.23 1.72 0.58
N PHE A 35 -4.08 2.40 1.34
CA PHE A 35 -5.03 1.80 2.25
C PHE A 35 -6.45 2.08 1.79
N VAL A 36 -7.27 1.03 1.71
CA VAL A 36 -8.69 1.11 1.37
C VAL A 36 -9.50 0.48 2.48
N GLU A 37 -10.43 1.24 3.03
CA GLU A 37 -11.36 0.71 4.02
C GLU A 37 -12.35 -0.26 3.39
N ALA A 38 -12.93 -1.10 4.24
CA ALA A 38 -13.99 -1.99 3.82
C ALA A 38 -15.20 -1.19 3.31
N GLU A 39 -15.89 -1.67 2.26
CA GLU A 39 -17.06 -1.01 1.69
C GLU A 39 -18.23 -0.89 2.69
N THR A 40 -18.26 -1.77 3.69
CA THR A 40 -19.31 -1.80 4.71
C THR A 40 -18.72 -2.05 6.10
N GLN A 41 -19.18 -1.26 7.07
CA GLN A 41 -18.84 -1.39 8.49
C GLN A 41 -17.32 -1.55 8.75
N PRO A 42 -16.46 -0.66 8.22
CA PRO A 42 -15.00 -0.84 8.25
C PRO A 42 -14.44 -1.08 9.66
N ASP A 43 -15.02 -0.44 10.68
CA ASP A 43 -14.59 -0.60 12.08
C ASP A 43 -14.80 -2.02 12.64
N SER A 44 -15.67 -2.83 12.02
CA SER A 44 -15.92 -4.23 12.41
C SER A 44 -15.14 -5.26 11.58
N LYS A 45 -14.42 -4.80 10.55
CA LYS A 45 -13.75 -5.67 9.57
C LYS A 45 -12.26 -5.80 9.89
N PRO A 46 -11.64 -6.95 9.57
CA PRO A 46 -10.23 -7.14 9.83
C PRO A 46 -9.37 -6.21 8.97
N LEU A 47 -8.17 -5.90 9.47
CA LEU A 47 -7.10 -5.31 8.68
C LEU A 47 -6.31 -6.43 8.01
N VAL A 48 -6.16 -6.36 6.69
CA VAL A 48 -5.35 -7.29 5.88
C VAL A 48 -4.22 -6.51 5.23
N VAL A 49 -2.99 -6.95 5.48
CA VAL A 49 -1.80 -6.41 4.81
C VAL A 49 -1.52 -7.27 3.58
N TRP A 50 -1.41 -6.64 2.41
CA TRP A 50 -1.08 -7.32 1.16
C TRP A 50 0.31 -6.94 0.66
N LEU A 51 1.09 -7.96 0.30
CA LEU A 51 2.46 -7.84 -0.20
C LEU A 51 2.61 -8.66 -1.48
N ASN A 52 2.91 -8.01 -2.59
CA ASN A 52 3.40 -8.70 -3.78
C ASN A 52 4.89 -9.04 -3.63
N GLY A 53 5.33 -10.06 -4.37
CA GLY A 53 6.70 -10.59 -4.31
C GLY A 53 7.63 -10.03 -5.39
N GLY A 54 8.27 -10.93 -6.13
CA GLY A 54 9.28 -10.61 -7.15
C GLY A 54 10.58 -11.36 -6.88
N PRO A 55 11.47 -10.84 -6.01
CA PRO A 55 11.35 -9.63 -5.18
C PRO A 55 11.41 -8.32 -5.99
N GLY A 56 10.80 -7.25 -5.46
CA GLY A 56 10.86 -5.91 -6.06
C GLY A 56 9.62 -5.46 -6.83
N CYS A 57 8.55 -6.27 -6.87
CA CYS A 57 7.30 -5.90 -7.54
C CYS A 57 6.40 -5.06 -6.62
N SER A 58 5.68 -4.10 -7.20
CA SER A 58 4.78 -3.22 -6.45
C SER A 58 3.46 -3.92 -6.07
N SER A 59 3.13 -3.88 -4.77
CA SER A 59 1.83 -4.31 -4.25
C SER A 59 0.67 -3.42 -4.71
N ILE A 60 0.97 -2.17 -5.09
CA ILE A 60 -0.04 -1.24 -5.59
C ILE A 60 -0.30 -1.53 -7.07
N GLY A 61 0.76 -1.64 -7.88
CA GLY A 61 0.64 -1.94 -9.30
C GLY A 61 -0.03 -3.29 -9.57
N ALA A 62 0.40 -4.35 -8.87
CA ALA A 62 -0.18 -5.67 -9.00
C ALA A 62 -1.43 -5.84 -8.12
N GLY A 63 -1.26 -5.93 -6.79
CA GLY A 63 -2.34 -6.21 -5.86
C GLY A 63 -3.53 -5.25 -5.95
N ALA A 64 -3.28 -3.94 -5.84
CA ALA A 64 -4.35 -2.95 -5.74
C ALA A 64 -5.04 -2.64 -7.07
N PHE A 65 -4.30 -2.58 -8.18
CA PHE A 65 -4.84 -2.13 -9.46
C PHE A 65 -4.98 -3.24 -10.52
N SER A 66 -4.35 -4.40 -10.34
CA SER A 66 -4.40 -5.49 -11.33
C SER A 66 -5.06 -6.76 -10.80
N GLU A 67 -5.01 -7.01 -9.50
CA GLU A 67 -5.53 -8.25 -8.89
C GLU A 67 -6.88 -8.01 -8.20
N HIS A 68 -6.87 -7.66 -6.91
CA HIS A 68 -8.06 -7.74 -6.05
C HIS A 68 -8.35 -6.46 -5.27
N GLY A 69 -7.74 -5.34 -5.65
CA GLY A 69 -8.13 -4.04 -5.13
C GLY A 69 -9.39 -3.47 -5.77
N PRO A 70 -9.84 -2.29 -5.32
CA PRO A 70 -11.16 -1.77 -5.64
C PRO A 70 -11.34 -1.31 -7.08
N PHE A 71 -10.24 -1.13 -7.82
CA PHE A 71 -10.26 -0.57 -9.16
C PHE A 71 -9.31 -1.31 -10.10
N HIS A 72 -9.69 -1.34 -11.38
CA HIS A 72 -8.81 -1.71 -12.49
C HIS A 72 -8.60 -0.50 -13.41
N PRO A 73 -7.36 -0.19 -13.82
CA PRO A 73 -7.10 0.77 -14.87
C PRO A 73 -7.68 0.27 -16.20
N ASN A 74 -8.42 1.13 -16.91
CA ASN A 74 -8.85 0.89 -18.27
C ASN A 74 -8.64 2.19 -19.06
N ASN A 75 -7.58 2.24 -19.85
CA ASN A 75 -7.09 3.47 -20.50
C ASN A 75 -6.91 4.60 -19.46
N ASN A 76 -7.64 5.71 -19.62
CA ASN A 76 -7.53 6.89 -18.76
C ASN A 76 -8.58 6.91 -17.63
N ILE A 77 -9.31 5.82 -17.40
CA ILE A 77 -10.31 5.71 -16.33
C ILE A 77 -10.01 4.53 -15.41
N LEU A 78 -10.60 4.56 -14.22
CA LEU A 78 -10.65 3.42 -13.31
C LEU A 78 -12.03 2.77 -13.41
N VAL A 79 -12.06 1.44 -13.43
CA VAL A 79 -13.29 0.65 -13.42
C VAL A 79 -13.38 -0.07 -12.08
N LYS A 80 -14.54 -0.02 -11.43
CA LYS A 80 -14.74 -0.69 -10.13
C LYS A 80 -14.59 -2.21 -10.27
N ASN A 81 -13.84 -2.83 -9.38
CA ASN A 81 -13.73 -4.27 -9.27
C ASN A 81 -14.88 -4.85 -8.43
N ASN A 82 -15.76 -5.63 -9.08
CA ASN A 82 -16.90 -6.25 -8.40
C ASN A 82 -16.51 -7.34 -7.39
N TYR A 83 -15.28 -7.85 -7.46
CA TYR A 83 -14.73 -8.89 -6.59
C TYR A 83 -13.59 -8.38 -5.69
N SER A 84 -13.50 -7.05 -5.50
CA SER A 84 -12.51 -6.44 -4.63
C SER A 84 -12.55 -7.03 -3.22
N TRP A 85 -11.37 -7.30 -2.66
CA TRP A 85 -11.24 -7.80 -1.30
C TRP A 85 -11.66 -6.78 -0.24
N ASN A 86 -11.69 -5.48 -0.59
CA ASN A 86 -12.22 -4.47 0.33
C ASN A 86 -13.74 -4.58 0.55
N LYS A 87 -14.42 -5.53 -0.08
CA LYS A 87 -15.79 -5.91 0.31
C LYS A 87 -15.84 -6.69 1.62
N ALA A 88 -14.74 -7.34 2.01
CA ALA A 88 -14.66 -8.22 3.18
C ALA A 88 -13.73 -7.71 4.28
N ALA A 89 -12.78 -6.83 3.98
CA ALA A 89 -11.75 -6.37 4.90
C ALA A 89 -11.27 -4.94 4.60
N ASN A 90 -10.57 -4.34 5.55
CA ASN A 90 -9.75 -3.15 5.31
C ASN A 90 -8.41 -3.61 4.71
N ILE A 91 -8.03 -3.16 3.52
CA ILE A 91 -6.85 -3.67 2.81
C ILE A 91 -5.75 -2.62 2.77
N LEU A 92 -4.58 -2.98 3.29
CA LEU A 92 -3.36 -2.18 3.28
C LEU A 92 -2.35 -2.77 2.29
N TYR A 93 -2.19 -2.11 1.15
CA TYR A 93 -1.18 -2.44 0.15
C TYR A 93 0.11 -1.70 0.48
N LEU A 94 1.21 -2.45 0.64
CA LEU A 94 2.51 -1.90 1.02
C LEU A 94 3.53 -2.10 -0.09
N GLU A 95 4.19 -1.04 -0.51
CA GLU A 95 5.34 -1.13 -1.41
C GLU A 95 6.61 -1.38 -0.60
N SER A 96 7.15 -2.59 -0.72
CA SER A 96 8.28 -3.06 0.06
C SER A 96 9.17 -3.97 -0.79
N PRO A 97 10.50 -3.90 -0.66
CA PRO A 97 11.28 -2.98 0.19
C PRO A 97 11.38 -1.54 -0.39
N ALA A 98 12.15 -0.66 0.25
CA ALA A 98 12.48 0.66 -0.32
C ALA A 98 13.15 0.50 -1.69
N GLY A 99 12.73 1.30 -2.67
CA GLY A 99 13.06 1.15 -4.09
C GLY A 99 11.94 0.52 -4.91
N VAL A 100 10.95 -0.11 -4.28
CA VAL A 100 9.76 -0.64 -4.96
C VAL A 100 8.72 0.46 -5.13
N GLY A 101 8.32 0.69 -6.38
CA GLY A 101 7.29 1.68 -6.73
C GLY A 101 7.64 3.08 -6.26
N PHE A 102 6.86 3.62 -5.34
CA PHE A 102 7.04 4.93 -4.73
C PHE A 102 7.88 4.87 -3.43
N SER A 103 8.07 3.70 -2.82
CA SER A 103 8.93 3.56 -1.63
C SER A 103 10.39 3.86 -1.96
N TYR A 104 11.11 4.52 -1.04
CA TYR A 104 12.48 4.98 -1.32
C TYR A 104 13.38 5.02 -0.08
N SER A 105 14.69 5.07 -0.37
CA SER A 105 15.79 5.36 0.54
C SER A 105 16.59 6.54 -0.01
N SER A 106 16.83 7.58 0.80
CA SER A 106 17.78 8.64 0.41
C SER A 106 19.22 8.16 0.40
N ASN A 107 19.54 7.10 1.14
CA ASN A 107 20.87 6.48 1.10
C ASN A 107 20.95 5.48 -0.06
N SER A 108 21.71 5.80 -1.11
CA SER A 108 21.85 4.96 -2.30
C SER A 108 22.58 3.63 -2.05
N SER A 109 23.47 3.58 -1.05
CA SER A 109 24.17 2.33 -0.73
C SER A 109 23.24 1.26 -0.17
N PHE A 110 22.10 1.65 0.41
CA PHE A 110 21.06 0.72 0.88
C PHE A 110 20.67 -0.28 -0.21
N TYR A 111 20.50 0.19 -1.44
CA TYR A 111 20.02 -0.64 -2.56
C TYR A 111 20.97 -1.78 -2.94
N GLN A 112 22.23 -1.75 -2.49
CA GLN A 112 23.22 -2.81 -2.75
C GLN A 112 23.15 -3.96 -1.75
N TYR A 113 22.51 -3.75 -0.59
CA TYR A 113 22.55 -4.70 0.53
C TYR A 113 21.15 -5.13 0.99
N VAL A 114 20.12 -4.91 0.16
CA VAL A 114 18.75 -5.29 0.52
C VAL A 114 18.64 -6.81 0.59
N ASP A 115 18.19 -7.31 1.73
CA ASP A 115 17.95 -8.74 1.98
C ASP A 115 16.62 -8.97 2.72
N ASP A 116 16.31 -10.23 2.99
CA ASP A 116 15.07 -10.66 3.64
C ASP A 116 14.97 -10.15 5.09
N GLU A 117 16.08 -10.16 5.86
CA GLU A 117 16.09 -9.71 7.26
C GLU A 117 15.82 -8.20 7.33
N MET A 118 16.49 -7.43 6.47
CA MET A 118 16.30 -5.99 6.33
C MET A 118 14.86 -5.66 5.94
N THR A 119 14.32 -6.36 4.93
CA THR A 119 12.95 -6.15 4.44
C THR A 119 11.92 -6.49 5.53
N ALA A 120 12.06 -7.62 6.21
CA ALA A 120 11.17 -8.02 7.29
C ALA A 120 11.18 -7.03 8.46
N ARG A 121 12.36 -6.56 8.87
CA ARG A 121 12.52 -5.55 9.93
C ARG A 121 11.89 -4.22 9.54
N ASP A 122 12.12 -3.73 8.33
CA ASP A 122 11.55 -2.47 7.86
C ASP A 122 10.02 -2.58 7.72
N ASN A 123 9.48 -3.72 7.26
CA ASN A 123 8.04 -4.01 7.27
C ASN A 123 7.44 -3.96 8.68
N PHE A 124 8.13 -4.52 9.67
CA PHE A 124 7.71 -4.45 11.07
C PHE A 124 7.64 -3.00 11.57
N TYR A 125 8.67 -2.19 11.30
CA TYR A 125 8.67 -0.77 11.68
C TYR A 125 7.60 0.02 10.94
N PHE A 126 7.37 -0.28 9.66
CA PHE A 126 6.26 0.30 8.91
C PHE A 126 4.93 0.04 9.63
N LEU A 127 4.60 -1.22 9.92
CA LEU A 127 3.32 -1.56 10.56
C LEU A 127 3.19 -0.91 11.94
N LYS A 128 4.25 -0.95 12.76
CA LYS A 128 4.27 -0.31 14.08
C LYS A 128 4.01 1.19 14.00
N ASN A 129 4.60 1.88 13.03
CA ASN A 129 4.46 3.34 12.89
C ASN A 129 3.14 3.71 12.22
N TRP A 130 2.68 2.91 11.25
CA TRP A 130 1.38 3.08 10.60
C TRP A 130 0.23 2.93 11.60
N LEU A 131 0.26 1.92 12.48
CA LEU A 131 -0.73 1.71 13.55
C LEU A 131 -0.73 2.79 14.65
N LYS A 132 0.29 3.65 14.72
CA LYS A 132 0.26 4.83 15.59
C LYS A 132 -0.38 6.04 14.92
N LYS A 133 -0.36 6.06 13.59
CA LYS A 133 -0.87 7.15 12.75
C LYS A 133 -2.37 7.00 12.49
N PHE A 134 -2.86 5.76 12.41
CA PHE A 134 -4.24 5.36 12.21
C PHE A 134 -4.83 4.81 13.50
#